data_AF-A0A672U0G9-F1
#
_entry.id   AF-A0A672U0G9-F1
#
_cell.length_a   1.000
_cell.length_b   1.000
_cell.length_c   1.000
_cell.angle_alpha   90.00
_cell.angle_beta   90.00
_cell.angle_gamma   90.00
#
_symmetry.space_group_name_H-M   'P 1'
#
loop_
_entity.id
_entity.type
_entity.pdbx_description
1 polymer ?
#
loop_
_entity_poly.entity_id
_entity_poly.type
_entity_poly.pdbx_seq_one_letter_code
_entity_poly.pdbx_strand_id
1 'polypeptide(L)'
;TPGPSALLQRGCLAGHIVGGHEAQPHSHPYMAFLKVGTSFCGGCLVAPGWVMTAALSLICPQGDSGGPLVCNEVAQGIVSFGYDTPAMVYTHICNYLPWIRKTMKQRLGLDEL
;
A
#
# COMPACT_ATOMS: atom_id res chain seq x y z
N THR A 1 24.00 -17.89 21.73
CA THR A 1 24.42 -16.60 21.15
C THR A 1 23.38 -16.19 20.11
N PRO A 2 22.62 -15.10 20.31
CA PRO A 2 21.65 -14.68 19.30
C PRO A 2 22.38 -14.00 18.13
N GLY A 3 21.91 -14.29 16.91
CA GLY A 3 22.53 -13.85 15.65
C GLY A 3 22.30 -12.37 15.30
N PRO A 4 22.88 -11.92 14.18
CA PRO A 4 23.00 -10.50 13.81
C PRO A 4 21.68 -9.74 13.56
N SER A 5 20.52 -10.39 13.59
CA SER A 5 19.22 -9.75 13.38
C SER A 5 18.74 -8.88 14.56
N ALA A 6 19.39 -8.93 15.72
CA ALA A 6 18.97 -8.19 16.92
C ALA A 6 19.42 -6.71 16.97
N LEU A 7 20.21 -6.24 15.99
CA LEU A 7 20.81 -4.89 16.01
C LEU A 7 20.03 -3.81 15.24
N LEU A 8 18.92 -4.15 14.57
CA LEU A 8 18.12 -3.17 13.80
C LEU A 8 16.83 -2.73 14.52
N GLN A 9 16.71 -2.93 15.83
CA GLN A 9 15.46 -2.71 16.57
C GLN A 9 15.34 -1.35 17.28
N ARG A 10 16.19 -0.37 16.95
CA ARG A 10 16.11 0.96 17.57
C ARG A 10 15.93 2.05 16.52
N GLY A 11 14.67 2.43 16.27
CA GLY A 11 14.38 3.77 15.73
C GLY A 11 13.32 3.91 14.65
N CYS A 12 12.34 3.01 14.53
CA CYS A 12 11.09 3.34 13.83
C CYS A 12 9.96 3.14 14.84
N LEU A 13 9.31 4.22 15.28
CA LEU A 13 8.03 4.10 15.99
C LEU A 13 7.07 3.46 14.98
N ALA A 14 6.93 2.15 15.08
CA ALA A 14 6.31 1.33 14.06
C ALA A 14 4.86 1.73 13.91
N GLY A 15 4.47 2.15 12.70
CA GLY A 15 3.08 2.00 12.27
C GLY A 15 2.72 0.54 12.45
N HIS A 16 2.03 0.24 13.54
CA HIS A 16 1.64 -1.11 13.88
C HIS A 16 0.33 -1.40 13.16
N ILE A 17 0.37 -2.31 12.17
CA ILE A 17 -0.84 -2.83 11.56
C ILE A 17 -1.63 -3.56 12.63
N VAL A 18 -2.83 -3.08 12.96
CA VAL A 18 -3.69 -3.70 13.99
C VAL A 18 -3.95 -5.16 13.65
N GLY A 19 -3.59 -6.06 14.57
CA GLY A 19 -3.72 -7.51 14.38
C GLY A 19 -2.73 -8.13 13.39
N GLY A 20 -1.75 -7.36 12.92
CA GLY A 20 -0.70 -7.80 11.99
C GLY A 20 0.49 -8.45 12.70
N HIS A 21 1.43 -8.90 11.87
CA HIS A 21 2.76 -9.36 12.30
C HIS A 21 3.81 -8.77 11.35
N GLU A 22 5.06 -8.76 11.78
CA GLU A 22 6.16 -8.29 10.93
C GLU A 22 6.26 -9.14 9.65
N ALA A 23 6.25 -8.48 8.50
CA ALA A 23 6.37 -9.14 7.22
C ALA A 23 7.81 -9.65 7.02
N GLN A 24 7.96 -10.81 6.38
CA GLN A 24 9.27 -11.31 5.97
C GLN A 24 9.94 -10.28 5.03
N PRO A 25 11.23 -9.96 5.19
CA PRO A 25 11.93 -9.04 4.31
C PRO A 25 11.75 -9.42 2.84
N HIS A 26 11.45 -8.44 1.99
CA HIS A 26 11.27 -8.59 0.54
C HIS A 26 10.12 -9.49 0.08
N SER A 27 9.26 -9.99 0.98
CA SER A 27 8.11 -10.83 0.61
C SER A 27 6.99 -10.07 -0.11
N HIS A 28 6.98 -8.74 -0.04
CA HIS A 28 5.95 -7.88 -0.64
C HIS A 28 6.60 -6.85 -1.59
N PRO A 29 7.18 -7.28 -2.73
CA PRO A 29 7.96 -6.41 -3.62
C PRO A 29 7.11 -5.33 -4.32
N TYR A 30 5.78 -5.48 -4.34
CA TYR A 30 4.84 -4.50 -4.86
C TYR A 30 4.53 -3.36 -3.87
N MET A 31 4.88 -3.49 -2.59
CA MET A 31 4.58 -2.49 -1.58
C MET A 31 5.47 -1.25 -1.78
N ALA A 32 4.85 -0.07 -1.85
CA ALA A 32 5.55 1.20 -2.02
C ALA A 32 5.33 2.09 -0.80
N PHE A 33 6.39 2.79 -0.38
CA PHE A 33 6.36 3.83 0.64
C PHE A 33 6.36 5.20 -0.04
N LEU A 34 5.29 5.97 0.14
CA LEU A 34 5.12 7.29 -0.46
C LEU A 34 5.31 8.34 0.63
N LYS A 35 6.34 9.19 0.49
CA LYS A 35 6.61 10.29 1.44
C LYS A 35 6.37 11.64 0.79
N VAL A 36 5.46 12.43 1.36
CA VAL A 36 5.11 13.78 0.89
C VAL A 36 5.33 14.75 2.05
N GLY A 37 6.48 15.44 2.05
CA GLY A 37 6.88 16.29 3.16
C GLY A 37 7.09 15.50 4.46
N THR A 38 6.31 15.84 5.49
CA THR A 38 6.29 15.14 6.80
C THR A 38 5.31 13.98 6.86
N SER A 39 4.50 13.82 5.82
CA SER A 39 3.43 12.84 5.75
C SER A 39 3.86 11.63 4.91
N PHE A 40 3.29 10.46 5.18
CA PHE A 40 3.58 9.24 4.44
C PHE A 40 2.33 8.39 4.23
N CYS A 41 2.31 7.65 3.14
CA CYS A 41 1.26 6.71 2.73
C CYS A 41 1.87 5.40 2.24
N GLY A 42 1.03 4.37 2.17
CA GLY A 42 1.29 3.18 1.37
C GLY A 42 0.95 3.37 -0.11
N GLY A 43 1.42 2.43 -0.92
CA GLY A 43 1.10 2.32 -2.33
C GLY A 43 1.36 0.90 -2.85
N CYS A 44 0.89 0.63 -4.06
CA CYS A 44 1.11 -0.63 -4.77
C CYS A 44 1.68 -0.36 -6.16
N LEU A 45 2.81 -0.99 -6.50
CA LEU A 45 3.36 -0.96 -7.85
C LEU A 45 2.43 -1.73 -8.80
N VAL A 46 1.85 -1.03 -9.78
CA VAL A 46 0.92 -1.62 -10.77
C VAL A 46 1.53 -1.80 -12.16
N ALA A 47 2.63 -1.09 -12.44
CA ALA A 47 3.48 -1.26 -13.62
C ALA A 47 4.86 -0.64 -13.35
N PRO A 48 5.88 -0.91 -14.19
CA PRO A 48 7.20 -0.28 -14.04
C PRO A 48 7.10 1.25 -13.99
N GLY A 49 7.45 1.84 -12.84
CA GLY A 49 7.37 3.29 -12.61
C GLY A 49 5.99 3.84 -12.26
N TRP A 50 4.98 2.99 -12.03
CA TRP A 50 3.61 3.41 -11.70
C TRP A 50 3.14 2.81 -10.39
N VAL A 51 2.78 3.69 -9.46
CA VAL A 51 2.25 3.33 -8.15
C VAL A 51 0.80 3.77 -8.04
N MET A 52 -0.06 2.86 -7.61
CA MET A 52 -1.43 3.12 -7.23
C MET A 52 -1.49 3.42 -5.72
N THR A 53 -2.26 4.45 -5.33
CA THR A 53 -2.44 4.88 -3.94
C THR A 53 -3.84 5.48 -3.75
N ALA A 54 -4.21 5.76 -2.50
CA ALA A 54 -5.49 6.36 -2.16
C ALA A 54 -5.49 7.85 -2.54
N ALA A 55 -6.52 8.28 -3.26
CA ALA A 55 -6.73 9.69 -3.58
C ALA A 55 -7.44 10.38 -2.40
N LEU A 56 -6.72 10.62 -1.30
CA LEU A 56 -7.23 11.43 -0.19
C LEU A 56 -6.87 12.90 -0.38
N SER A 57 -7.87 13.77 -0.34
CA SER A 57 -7.68 15.22 -0.48
C SER A 57 -6.98 15.81 0.75
N LEU A 58 -5.76 16.29 0.52
CA LEU A 58 -4.99 17.31 1.26
C LEU A 58 -3.77 16.89 2.09
N ILE A 59 -3.63 15.64 2.56
CA ILE A 59 -2.39 15.12 3.16
C ILE A 59 -2.49 13.60 3.18
N CYS A 60 -1.40 12.91 2.84
CA CYS A 60 -1.27 11.47 3.09
C CYS A 60 -1.33 11.23 4.62
N PRO A 61 -2.43 10.71 5.18
CA PRO A 61 -2.49 10.49 6.62
C PRO A 61 -1.35 9.55 6.99
N GLN A 62 -0.58 9.88 8.03
CA GLN A 62 0.52 9.04 8.49
C GLN A 62 0.00 7.62 8.74
N GLY A 63 0.37 6.68 7.87
CA GLY A 63 -0.05 5.29 7.99
C GLY A 63 -0.17 4.57 6.66
N ASP A 64 -1.02 3.54 6.65
CA ASP A 64 -1.10 2.56 5.57
C ASP A 64 -2.07 2.94 4.46
N SER A 65 -2.71 4.12 4.55
CA SER A 65 -3.59 4.65 3.50
C SER A 65 -2.88 4.60 2.15
N GLY A 66 -3.55 4.03 1.15
CA GLY A 66 -3.02 3.77 -0.18
C GLY A 66 -2.32 2.43 -0.37
N GLY A 67 -1.99 1.71 0.70
CA GLY A 67 -1.46 0.35 0.64
C GLY A 67 -2.51 -0.65 0.10
N PRO A 68 -2.08 -1.76 -0.54
CA PRO A 68 -2.99 -2.77 -1.06
C PRO A 68 -3.47 -3.73 0.03
N LEU A 69 -4.77 -4.02 0.03
CA LEU A 69 -5.34 -5.21 0.67
C LEU A 69 -5.21 -6.38 -0.32
N VAL A 70 -4.37 -7.36 0.03
CA VAL A 70 -4.08 -8.51 -0.82
C VAL A 70 -4.74 -9.76 -0.24
N CYS A 71 -5.50 -10.46 -1.08
CA CYS A 71 -6.07 -11.77 -0.76
C CYS A 71 -5.76 -12.72 -1.91
N ASN A 72 -5.21 -13.89 -1.62
CA ASN A 72 -4.77 -14.87 -2.63
C ASN A 72 -3.85 -14.24 -3.68
N GLU A 73 -2.87 -13.46 -3.25
CA GLU A 73 -1.90 -12.75 -4.12
C GLU A 73 -2.52 -11.72 -5.07
N VAL A 74 -3.82 -11.45 -4.95
CA VAL A 74 -4.54 -10.45 -5.74
C VAL A 74 -4.85 -9.23 -4.89
N ALA A 75 -4.52 -8.04 -5.39
CA ALA A 75 -4.96 -6.79 -4.79
C ALA A 75 -6.48 -6.62 -4.96
N GLN A 76 -7.22 -6.70 -3.86
CA GLN A 76 -8.68 -6.56 -3.84
C GLN A 76 -9.13 -5.18 -3.40
N GLY A 77 -8.35 -4.54 -2.53
CA GLY A 77 -8.67 -3.25 -1.96
C GLY A 77 -7.47 -2.31 -1.87
N ILE A 78 -7.77 -1.03 -1.70
CA ILE A 78 -6.80 0.00 -1.32
C ILE A 78 -7.22 0.52 0.04
N VAL A 79 -6.33 0.53 1.02
CA VAL A 79 -6.60 1.09 2.35
C VAL A 79 -7.00 2.56 2.18
N SER A 80 -8.19 2.93 2.63
CA SER A 80 -8.67 4.31 2.56
C SER A 80 -8.42 5.01 3.89
N PHE A 81 -9.24 4.70 4.89
CA PHE A 81 -9.11 5.19 6.27
C PHE A 81 -9.74 4.16 7.21
N GLY A 82 -9.42 4.24 8.48
CA GLY A 82 -10.04 3.41 9.51
C GLY A 82 -9.66 3.89 10.90
N TYR A 83 -10.51 3.55 11.87
CA TYR A 83 -10.24 3.73 13.29
C TYR A 83 -9.93 2.38 13.93
N ASP A 84 -9.23 2.39 15.08
CA ASP A 84 -8.97 1.21 15.89
C ASP A 84 -10.31 0.63 16.40
N THR A 85 -10.88 -0.30 15.62
CA THR A 85 -12.12 -1.09 15.82
C THR A 85 -13.48 -0.43 15.50
N PRO A 86 -14.43 -1.13 14.86
CA PRO A 86 -14.34 -1.98 13.68
C PRO A 86 -14.99 -1.26 12.48
N ALA A 87 -14.18 -0.58 11.65
CA ALA A 87 -14.52 -0.28 10.25
C ALA A 87 -13.25 0.20 9.54
N MET A 88 -12.43 -0.73 9.06
CA MET A 88 -11.41 -0.40 8.06
C MET A 88 -12.13 -0.24 6.73
N VAL A 89 -12.06 0.96 6.14
CA VAL A 89 -12.68 1.25 4.85
C VAL A 89 -11.64 1.04 3.76
N TYR A 90 -11.99 0.20 2.78
CA TYR A 90 -11.16 -0.06 1.61
C TYR A 90 -11.89 0.36 0.34
N THR A 91 -11.15 0.94 -0.60
CA THR A 91 -11.63 1.13 -1.96
C THR A 91 -11.57 -0.21 -2.69
N HIS A 92 -12.72 -0.74 -3.11
CA HIS A 92 -12.79 -2.01 -3.85
C HIS A 92 -12.27 -1.84 -5.29
N ILE A 93 -11.12 -2.46 -5.61
CA ILE A 93 -10.42 -2.26 -6.89
C ILE A 93 -11.29 -2.69 -8.08
N CYS A 94 -12.08 -3.76 -7.93
CA CYS A 94 -12.92 -4.30 -8.99
C CYS A 94 -13.89 -3.26 -9.59
N ASN A 95 -14.38 -2.34 -8.77
CA ASN A 95 -15.31 -1.29 -9.22
C ASN A 95 -14.65 -0.29 -10.17
N TYR A 96 -13.33 -0.16 -10.13
CA TYR A 96 -12.54 0.80 -10.90
C TYR A 96 -11.72 0.17 -12.02
N LEU A 97 -11.75 -1.16 -12.19
CA LEU A 97 -10.98 -1.87 -13.22
C LEU A 97 -11.17 -1.28 -14.63
N PRO A 98 -12.39 -0.92 -15.10
CA PRO A 98 -12.53 -0.30 -16.42
C PRO A 98 -11.75 1.01 -16.56
N TRP A 99 -11.76 1.84 -15.51
CA TRP A 99 -11.04 3.11 -15.50
C TRP A 99 -9.53 2.91 -15.38
N ILE A 100 -9.08 1.99 -14.52
CA ILE A 100 -7.66 1.65 -14.35
C ILE A 100 -7.10 1.18 -15.69
N ARG A 101 -7.72 0.18 -16.32
CA ARG A 101 -7.32 -0.35 -17.63
C ARG A 101 -7.23 0.75 -18.69
N LYS A 102 -8.26 1.60 -18.78
CA LYS A 102 -8.26 2.73 -19.72
C LYS A 102 -7.09 3.69 -19.46
N THR A 103 -6.83 4.01 -18.21
CA THR A 103 -5.75 4.94 -17.82
C THR A 103 -4.39 4.34 -18.12
N MET A 104 -4.17 3.06 -17.78
CA MET A 104 -2.94 2.33 -18.09
C MET A 104 -2.72 2.28 -19.60
N LYS A 105 -3.74 1.94 -20.39
CA LYS A 105 -3.64 1.93 -21.86
C LYS A 105 -3.26 3.31 -22.42
N GLN A 106 -3.91 4.38 -21.96
CA GLN A 106 -3.66 5.74 -22.46
C GLN A 106 -2.30 6.32 -22.04
N ARG A 107 -1.82 5.99 -20.84
CA ARG A 107 -0.62 6.59 -20.25
C ARG A 107 0.63 5.76 -20.45
N LEU A 108 0.49 4.45 -20.61
CA LEU A 108 1.59 3.51 -20.70
C LEU A 108 1.67 2.77 -22.04
N GLY A 109 0.66 2.87 -22.90
CA GLY A 109 0.61 2.05 -24.12
C GLY A 109 0.58 0.54 -23.82
N LEU A 110 0.17 0.16 -22.60
CA LEU A 110 -0.04 -1.23 -22.22
C LEU A 110 -1.36 -1.69 -22.83
N ASP A 111 -1.26 -2.35 -23.98
CA ASP A 111 -2.41 -2.84 -24.73
C ASP A 111 -3.01 -4.15 -24.18
N GLU A 112 -2.39 -4.79 -23.18
CA GLU A 112 -2.93 -5.98 -22.51
C GLU A 112 -2.82 -5.92 -20.97
N LEU A 113 -3.99 -5.83 -20.32
CA LEU A 113 -4.29 -6.03 -18.88
C LEU A 113 -5.74 -6.53 -18.73
#